data_AF-A0A7Z8DWG5-F1
#
_entry.id   AF-A0A7Z8DWG5-F1
#
_cell.length_a   1.000
_cell.length_b   1.000
_cell.length_c   1.000
_cell.angle_alpha   90.00
_cell.angle_beta   90.00
_cell.angle_gamma   90.00
#
_symmetry.space_group_name_H-M   'P 1'
#
loop_
_entity.id
_entity.type
_entity.pdbx_description
1 polymer ?
#
loop_
_entity_poly.entity_id
_entity_poly.type
_entity_poly.pdbx_seq_one_letter_code
_entity_poly.pdbx_strand_id
1 'polypeptide(L)'
;GRTQLSKGASMVLNGDVVSTGDIVNAGEIYFDNQTTPDAVLSRAVAKGNAPVTFHKLTTSNLTGQGGTINMRVRLDGSNTSDQLVINGGQATGKTWLAFTNVGNSNL
;
A
#
# COMPACT_ATOMS: atom_id res chain seq x y z
N GLY A 1 18.69 5.94 -6.79
CA GLY A 1 18.67 4.49 -7.09
C GLY A 1 17.44 4.16 -7.92
N ARG A 2 17.24 2.90 -8.32
CA ARG A 2 16.02 2.46 -9.01
C ARG A 2 15.58 1.12 -8.44
N THR A 3 14.33 1.04 -8.02
CA THR A 3 13.68 -0.21 -7.59
C THR A 3 12.69 -0.61 -8.67
N GLN A 4 12.83 -1.84 -9.19
CA GLN A 4 11.97 -2.32 -10.27
C GLN A 4 11.34 -3.66 -9.88
N LEU A 5 10.01 -3.70 -9.86
CA LEU A 5 9.24 -4.91 -9.69
C LEU A 5 8.78 -5.41 -11.06
N SER A 6 9.15 -6.64 -11.40
CA SER A 6 8.60 -7.35 -12.54
C SER A 6 7.18 -7.82 -12.27
N LYS A 7 6.45 -8.18 -13.34
CA LYS A 7 5.14 -8.83 -13.21
C LYS A 7 5.24 -10.08 -12.33
N GLY A 8 4.33 -10.21 -11.37
CA GLY A 8 4.31 -11.31 -10.40
C GLY A 8 5.28 -11.18 -9.23
N ALA A 9 6.14 -10.15 -9.20
CA ALA A 9 6.95 -9.85 -8.02
C ALA A 9 6.11 -9.15 -6.95
N SER A 10 6.47 -9.38 -5.68
CA SER A 10 5.86 -8.70 -4.55
C SER A 10 6.93 -8.01 -3.70
N MET A 11 6.62 -6.79 -3.25
CA MET A 11 7.41 -6.05 -2.27
C MET A 11 6.55 -5.77 -1.05
N VAL A 12 7.12 -5.96 0.14
CA VAL A 12 6.47 -5.66 1.41
C VAL A 12 7.24 -4.55 2.10
N LEU A 13 6.53 -3.51 2.52
CA LEU A 13 7.07 -2.37 3.27
C LEU A 13 6.75 -2.55 4.76
N ASN A 14 7.74 -2.97 5.55
CA ASN A 14 7.59 -3.19 7.00
C ASN A 14 7.79 -1.89 7.80
N GLY A 15 7.15 -0.81 7.38
CA GLY A 15 7.30 0.52 7.96
C GLY A 15 7.24 1.64 6.91
N ASP A 16 7.49 2.86 7.37
CA ASP A 16 7.65 4.01 6.48
C ASP A 16 8.92 3.86 5.65
N VAL A 17 8.80 4.10 4.35
CA VAL A 17 9.90 3.97 3.39
C VAL A 17 10.07 5.26 2.62
N VAL A 18 11.31 5.72 2.51
CA VAL A 18 11.71 6.83 1.63
C VAL A 18 12.64 6.28 0.56
N SER A 19 12.14 6.15 -0.66
CA SER A 19 12.94 5.89 -1.85
C SER A 19 13.37 7.22 -2.46
N THR A 20 14.65 7.55 -2.35
CA THR A 20 15.26 8.71 -3.04
C THR A 20 15.50 8.46 -4.54
N GLY A 21 14.89 7.41 -5.08
CA GLY A 21 15.06 6.94 -6.45
C GLY A 21 13.74 6.56 -7.10
N ASP A 22 13.80 6.10 -8.35
CA ASP A 22 12.62 5.72 -9.12
C ASP A 22 12.05 4.38 -8.65
N ILE A 23 10.73 4.31 -8.53
CA ILE A 23 10.02 3.04 -8.42
C ILE A 23 9.37 2.73 -9.75
N VAL A 24 9.63 1.55 -10.29
CA VAL A 24 8.96 1.01 -11.48
C VAL A 24 8.16 -0.21 -11.08
N ASN A 25 6.84 -0.13 -11.20
CA ASN A 25 5.94 -1.13 -10.67
C ASN A 25 5.14 -1.87 -11.74
N ALA A 26 5.52 -3.11 -12.03
CA ALA A 26 4.69 -4.09 -12.76
C ALA A 26 4.13 -5.20 -11.85
N GLY A 27 4.47 -5.19 -10.56
CA GLY A 27 4.11 -6.21 -9.58
C GLY A 27 3.18 -5.68 -8.49
N GLU A 28 3.30 -6.22 -7.28
CA GLU A 28 2.46 -5.87 -6.13
C GLU A 28 3.30 -5.23 -5.02
N ILE A 29 2.85 -4.11 -4.48
CA ILE A 29 3.44 -3.48 -3.29
C ILE A 29 2.41 -3.56 -2.15
N TYR A 30 2.83 -4.01 -0.97
CA TYR A 30 2.02 -4.07 0.23
C TYR A 30 2.64 -3.25 1.36
N PHE A 31 1.80 -2.54 2.10
CA PHE A 31 2.19 -1.90 3.36
C PHE A 31 1.98 -2.91 4.48
N ASP A 32 3.07 -3.54 4.92
CA ASP A 32 3.18 -4.71 5.80
C ASP A 32 2.88 -6.09 5.15
N ASN A 33 3.02 -7.15 5.96
CA ASN A 33 2.78 -8.53 5.53
C ASN A 33 1.27 -8.84 5.37
N GLN A 34 0.63 -8.16 4.43
CA GLN A 34 -0.77 -8.36 4.03
C GLN A 34 -0.99 -9.66 3.22
N THR A 35 0.05 -10.45 3.00
CA THR A 35 0.07 -11.56 2.04
C THR A 35 -0.62 -12.85 2.53
N THR A 36 -1.18 -12.87 3.74
CA THR A 36 -1.92 -14.04 4.24
C THR A 36 -3.43 -13.84 4.05
N PRO A 37 -4.10 -14.68 3.23
CA PRO A 37 -5.56 -14.66 3.08
C PRO A 37 -6.30 -14.82 4.42
N ASP A 38 -5.70 -15.56 5.37
CA ASP A 38 -6.22 -15.69 6.72
C ASP A 38 -6.21 -14.36 7.48
N ALA A 39 -5.26 -13.45 7.27
CA ALA A 39 -5.31 -12.12 7.88
C ALA A 39 -6.39 -11.22 7.24
N VAL A 40 -6.74 -11.45 5.98
CA VAL A 40 -7.81 -10.70 5.28
C VAL A 40 -9.19 -11.17 5.77
N LEU A 41 -9.42 -12.48 5.87
CA LEU A 41 -10.67 -13.06 6.39
C LEU A 41 -10.79 -12.92 7.91
N SER A 42 -9.69 -13.09 8.66
CA SER A 42 -9.68 -12.87 10.11
C SER A 42 -9.95 -11.41 10.45
N ARG A 43 -9.62 -10.44 9.58
CA ARG A 43 -9.93 -9.00 9.79
C ARG A 43 -11.31 -8.58 9.30
N ALA A 44 -11.91 -9.34 8.38
CA ALA A 44 -13.33 -9.22 8.09
C ALA A 44 -14.20 -9.63 9.30
N VAL A 45 -13.66 -10.45 10.22
CA VAL A 45 -14.33 -10.87 11.47
C VAL A 45 -13.66 -10.30 12.75
N ALA A 46 -12.46 -9.74 12.68
CA ALA A 46 -11.77 -9.19 13.85
C ALA A 46 -12.35 -7.82 14.20
N LYS A 47 -13.18 -7.85 15.26
CA LYS A 47 -13.37 -6.80 16.28
C LYS A 47 -12.69 -5.48 15.92
N GLY A 48 -13.49 -4.44 15.71
CA GLY A 48 -13.15 -3.08 15.30
C GLY A 48 -12.06 -2.30 16.05
N ASN A 49 -11.22 -2.93 16.87
CA ASN A 49 -10.24 -2.28 17.74
C ASN A 49 -8.83 -2.90 17.68
N ALA A 50 -8.54 -3.87 16.79
CA ALA A 50 -7.16 -4.33 16.64
C ALA A 50 -6.28 -3.16 16.14
N PRO A 51 -5.14 -2.85 16.80
CA PRO A 51 -4.28 -1.75 16.40
C PRO A 51 -3.71 -2.06 15.00
N VAL A 52 -4.04 -1.21 14.04
CA VAL A 52 -3.46 -1.21 12.70
C VAL A 52 -2.54 -0.01 12.62
N THR A 53 -1.27 -0.25 12.32
CA THR A 53 -0.32 0.82 12.03
C THR A 53 -0.31 1.05 10.53
N PHE A 54 -0.60 2.28 10.12
CA PHE A 54 -0.51 2.69 8.72
C PHE A 54 0.89 3.21 8.39
N HIS A 55 1.26 3.08 7.12
CA HIS A 55 2.62 3.36 6.66
C HIS A 55 2.64 4.29 5.44
N LYS A 56 3.77 4.95 5.24
CA LYS A 56 4.00 5.90 4.16
C LYS A 56 5.14 5.45 3.26
N LEU A 57 4.86 5.31 1.96
CA LEU A 57 5.86 5.17 0.91
C LEU A 57 6.06 6.54 0.27
N THR A 58 7.23 7.13 0.47
CA THR A 58 7.66 8.32 -0.26
C THR A 58 8.62 7.91 -1.35
N THR A 59 8.37 8.33 -2.59
CA THR A 59 9.26 8.11 -3.73
C THR A 59 9.49 9.41 -4.48
N SER A 60 10.63 9.55 -5.17
CA SER A 60 10.86 10.70 -6.06
C SER A 60 10.01 10.58 -7.32
N ASN A 61 10.03 9.43 -7.98
CA ASN A 61 9.23 9.13 -9.18
C ASN A 61 8.53 7.78 -9.04
N LEU A 62 7.38 7.64 -9.69
CA LEU A 62 6.69 6.36 -9.86
C LEU A 62 6.35 6.17 -11.33
N THR A 63 6.86 5.10 -11.94
CA THR A 63 6.44 4.65 -13.27
C THR A 63 5.65 3.37 -13.14
N GLY A 64 4.34 3.47 -13.31
CA GLY A 64 3.43 2.33 -13.32
C GLY A 64 3.49 1.55 -14.63
N GLN A 65 3.64 0.23 -14.53
CA GLN A 65 3.62 -0.72 -15.65
C GLN A 65 2.46 -1.72 -15.53
N GLY A 66 1.37 -1.29 -14.89
CA GLY A 66 0.17 -2.09 -14.64
C GLY A 66 0.20 -2.87 -13.32
N GLY A 67 1.19 -2.65 -12.46
CA GLY A 67 1.23 -3.23 -11.11
C GLY A 67 0.26 -2.54 -10.14
N THR A 68 0.10 -3.15 -8.97
CA THR A 68 -0.81 -2.69 -7.91
C THR A 68 -0.05 -2.23 -6.68
N ILE A 69 -0.58 -1.22 -5.99
CA ILE A 69 -0.19 -0.86 -4.63
C ILE A 69 -1.41 -1.12 -3.75
N ASN A 70 -1.25 -2.03 -2.80
CA ASN A 70 -2.28 -2.47 -1.87
C ASN A 70 -2.18 -1.59 -0.62
N MET A 71 -3.28 -0.92 -0.30
CA MET A 71 -3.35 0.11 0.73
C MET A 71 -4.50 -0.20 1.68
N ARG A 72 -4.30 0.09 2.96
CA ARG A 72 -5.32 -0.02 3.99
C ARG A 72 -5.89 1.35 4.30
N VAL A 73 -7.17 1.39 4.57
CA VAL A 73 -7.90 2.60 4.96
C VAL A 73 -8.83 2.29 6.12
N ARG A 74 -9.12 3.28 6.98
CA ARG A 74 -10.26 3.23 7.89
C ARG A 74 -11.36 4.16 7.39
N LEU A 75 -12.56 3.60 7.23
CA LEU A 75 -13.76 4.34 6.84
C LEU A 75 -14.64 4.70 8.06
N ASP A 76 -14.02 4.89 9.22
CA ASP A 76 -14.66 5.22 10.51
C ASP A 76 -14.61 6.73 10.85
N GLY A 77 -14.19 7.57 9.89
CA GLY A 77 -14.03 9.01 10.07
C GLY A 77 -12.70 9.44 10.70
N SER A 78 -11.82 8.50 11.09
CA SER A 78 -10.50 8.82 11.66
C SER A 78 -9.50 9.40 10.64
N ASN A 79 -9.79 9.32 9.34
CA ASN A 79 -8.90 9.73 8.24
C ASN A 79 -7.51 9.04 8.28
N THR A 80 -7.44 7.82 8.83
CA THR A 80 -6.20 7.05 8.88
C THR A 80 -6.10 6.07 7.71
N SER A 81 -4.95 6.09 7.02
CA SER A 81 -4.68 5.25 5.85
C SER A 81 -3.19 5.08 5.60
N ASP A 82 -2.83 4.04 4.85
CA ASP A 82 -1.52 3.99 4.20
C ASP A 82 -1.41 5.14 3.18
N GLN A 83 -0.19 5.60 2.92
CA GLN A 83 0.07 6.76 2.08
C GLN A 83 1.13 6.46 1.02
N LEU A 84 0.83 6.83 -0.21
CA LEU A 84 1.81 6.96 -1.28
C LEU A 84 2.07 8.46 -1.52
N VAL A 85 3.32 8.89 -1.39
CA VAL A 85 3.75 10.26 -1.67
C VAL A 85 4.79 10.26 -2.77
N ILE A 86 4.54 11.03 -3.82
CA ILE A 86 5.49 11.23 -4.93
C ILE A 86 6.04 12.64 -4.77
N ASN A 87 7.26 12.73 -4.21
CA ASN A 87 7.82 13.96 -3.69
C ASN A 87 8.87 14.55 -4.63
N GLY A 88 8.46 15.51 -5.45
CA GLY A 88 9.35 16.33 -6.28
C GLY A 88 9.65 15.82 -7.69
N GLY A 89 9.06 14.69 -8.10
CA GLY A 89 9.19 14.12 -9.45
C GLY A 89 7.84 13.82 -10.11
N GLN A 90 7.80 12.88 -11.05
CA GLN A 90 6.63 12.55 -11.85
C GLN A 90 6.02 11.19 -11.49
N ALA A 91 4.69 11.12 -11.53
CA ALA A 91 3.92 9.89 -11.58
C ALA A 91 3.53 9.64 -13.04
N THR A 92 4.02 8.55 -13.64
CA THR A 92 3.77 8.23 -15.06
C THR A 92 3.31 6.79 -15.24
N GLY A 93 2.75 6.48 -16.40
CA GLY A 93 2.25 5.13 -16.73
C GLY A 93 0.96 4.77 -16.00
N LYS A 94 0.76 3.47 -15.73
CA LYS A 94 -0.45 2.93 -15.09
C LYS A 94 -0.10 2.18 -13.82
N THR A 95 -0.67 2.59 -12.70
CA THR A 95 -0.61 1.89 -11.42
C THR A 95 -2.03 1.69 -10.91
N TRP A 96 -2.35 0.50 -10.42
CA TRP A 96 -3.61 0.23 -9.73
C TRP A 96 -3.44 0.48 -8.23
N LEU A 97 -4.45 1.07 -7.59
CA LEU A 97 -4.51 1.21 -6.14
C LEU A 97 -5.64 0.33 -5.63
N ALA A 98 -5.29 -0.69 -4.85
CA ALA A 98 -6.26 -1.57 -4.21
C ALA A 98 -6.45 -1.13 -2.75
N PHE A 99 -7.68 -0.80 -2.37
CA PHE A 99 -8.00 -0.33 -1.02
C PHE A 99 -8.73 -1.41 -0.23
N THR A 100 -8.24 -1.71 0.97
CA THR A 100 -8.92 -2.57 1.94
C THR A 100 -9.37 -1.73 3.12
N ASN A 101 -10.67 -1.69 3.41
CA ASN A 101 -11.15 -1.12 4.67
C ASN A 101 -10.75 -2.04 5.82
N VAL A 102 -10.21 -1.45 6.87
CA VAL A 102 -9.73 -2.14 8.07
C VAL A 102 -10.28 -1.56 9.36
N GLY A 103 -11.20 -0.59 9.24
CA GLY A 103 -11.97 -0.05 10.34
C GLY A 103 -13.32 -0.74 10.46
N ASN A 104 -13.94 -0.54 11.62
CA ASN A 104 -15.34 -0.91 11.79
C ASN A 104 -16.21 0.04 10.97
N SER A 105 -16.69 -0.44 9.84
CA SER A 105 -17.84 0.16 9.18
C SER A 105 -19.05 -0.21 10.03
N ASN A 106 -19.46 0.64 10.98
CA ASN A 106 -20.74 0.52 11.69
C ASN A 106 -21.90 0.66 10.69
N LEU A 107 -22.03 -0.30 9.77
CA LEU A 107 -23.16 -0.50 8.88
C LEU A 107 -24.18 -1.40 9.57
#